data_AF-A0A8J5Q8Q4-F1
#
_entry.id   AF-A0A8J5Q8Q4-F1
#
_cell.length_a   1.000
_cell.length_b   1.000
_cell.length_c   1.000
_cell.angle_alpha   90.00
_cell.angle_beta   90.00
_cell.angle_gamma   90.00
#
_symmetry.space_group_name_H-M   'P 1'
#
loop_
_entity.id
_entity.type
_entity.pdbx_description
1 polymer ?
#
loop_
_entity_poly.entity_id
_entity_poly.type
_entity_poly.pdbx_seq_one_letter_code
_entity_poly.pdbx_strand_id
1 'polypeptide(L)'
;MLSKSSATFFDSTCIEYVHYKSKLLDHTAFTQKDFEKHRNYHQDWEFWSSEGELMDPSDVVCIAVGHESFSRELWLNVKDCDIFEDFHAGDMLNAVPVGVFFENMKEQYKTLKLIPGRRRITIEAEKVPEHDGRITEKEVTGQTEEWGTDLDIQYARQIYRDHGWPGSFDLETASEAIDKWLEPLGGGLGGGPRGLTWQRSPSDWDETRWT
;
A
#
# COMPACT_ATOMS: atom_id res chain seq x y z
N MET A 1 7.42 -1.52 33.14
CA MET A 1 6.48 -2.34 32.35
C MET A 1 6.17 -1.58 31.08
N LEU A 2 6.82 -1.93 29.97
CA LEU A 2 6.42 -1.40 28.66
C LEU A 2 5.12 -2.11 28.30
N SER A 3 4.00 -1.37 28.25
CA SER A 3 2.77 -1.90 27.65
C SER A 3 3.11 -2.29 26.22
N LYS A 4 2.77 -3.51 25.82
CA LYS A 4 2.79 -3.95 24.42
C LYS A 4 2.09 -2.87 23.58
N SER A 5 2.87 -2.10 22.84
CA SER A 5 2.33 -1.13 21.89
C SER A 5 1.61 -1.90 20.78
N SER A 6 0.50 -1.34 20.32
CA SER A 6 -0.33 -1.75 19.19
C SER A 6 0.38 -2.64 18.18
N ALA A 7 -0.25 -3.75 17.78
CA ALA A 7 0.20 -4.53 16.63
C ALA A 7 0.33 -3.59 15.42
N THR A 8 1.56 -3.26 15.03
CA THR A 8 1.85 -2.45 13.86
C THR A 8 1.80 -3.37 12.64
N PHE A 9 0.99 -3.02 11.64
CA PHE A 9 0.89 -3.79 10.39
C PHE A 9 2.23 -3.83 9.64
N PHE A 10 2.98 -2.73 9.70
CA PHE A 10 4.28 -2.59 9.06
C PHE A 10 5.42 -2.93 10.04
N ASP A 11 6.44 -3.62 9.54
CA ASP A 11 7.66 -3.94 10.28
C ASP A 11 8.91 -3.53 9.48
N SER A 12 10.09 -3.77 10.06
CA SER A 12 11.37 -3.41 9.46
C SER A 12 11.80 -4.30 8.28
N THR A 13 10.99 -5.27 7.86
CA THR A 13 11.31 -6.11 6.71
C THR A 13 11.02 -5.41 5.38
N CYS A 14 10.20 -4.35 5.39
CA CYS A 14 9.77 -3.59 4.20
C CYS A 14 9.11 -4.48 3.11
N ILE A 15 8.64 -5.68 3.46
CA ILE A 15 7.99 -6.60 2.51
C ILE A 15 6.54 -6.17 2.24
N GLU A 16 5.90 -5.54 3.21
CA GLU A 16 4.51 -5.11 3.10
C GLU A 16 4.37 -3.81 2.27
N TYR A 17 3.23 -3.69 1.59
CA TYR A 17 2.94 -2.55 0.73
C TYR A 17 2.43 -1.35 1.55
N VAL A 18 3.20 -0.26 1.59
CA VAL A 18 2.84 0.98 2.32
C VAL A 18 1.75 1.78 1.62
N HIS A 19 1.60 1.58 0.30
CA HIS A 19 0.53 2.13 -0.52
C HIS A 19 0.24 1.19 -1.69
N TYR A 20 -0.73 1.53 -2.56
CA TYR A 20 -1.02 0.77 -3.77
C TYR A 20 0.23 0.50 -4.61
N LYS A 21 0.60 -0.78 -4.68
CA LYS A 21 1.80 -1.29 -5.36
C LYS A 21 3.11 -0.59 -4.95
N SER A 22 3.14 0.05 -3.78
CA SER A 22 4.29 0.80 -3.26
C SER A 22 4.94 0.12 -2.06
N LYS A 23 6.26 -0.02 -2.06
CA LYS A 23 7.04 -0.57 -0.93
C LYS A 23 8.12 0.40 -0.47
N LEU A 24 8.37 0.41 0.83
CA LEU A 24 9.43 1.23 1.43
C LEU A 24 10.81 0.73 1.01
N LEU A 25 11.73 1.67 0.79
CA LEU A 25 13.14 1.40 0.59
C LEU A 25 13.84 1.28 1.95
N ASP A 26 14.63 0.22 2.14
CA ASP A 26 15.51 0.11 3.30
C ASP A 26 16.81 0.89 3.03
N HIS A 27 16.81 2.19 3.33
CA HIS A 27 18.02 3.00 3.14
C HIS A 27 19.19 2.60 4.04
N THR A 28 18.96 1.87 5.13
CA THR A 28 20.06 1.39 6.00
C THR A 28 20.90 0.30 5.31
N ALA A 29 20.31 -0.32 4.30
CA ALA A 29 20.86 -1.37 3.47
C ALA A 29 21.59 -0.86 2.22
N PHE A 30 21.47 0.43 1.89
CA PHE A 30 21.99 1.01 0.65
C PHE A 30 23.52 1.08 0.64
N THR A 31 24.11 0.69 -0.47
CA THR A 31 25.51 0.97 -0.80
C THR A 31 25.63 2.33 -1.49
N GLN A 32 26.85 2.85 -1.66
CA GLN A 32 27.06 4.07 -2.43
C GLN A 32 26.54 3.95 -3.88
N LYS A 33 26.67 2.78 -4.50
CA LYS A 33 26.20 2.53 -5.86
C LYS A 33 24.68 2.61 -5.96
N ASP A 34 23.98 2.16 -4.94
CA ASP A 34 22.52 2.21 -4.81
C ASP A 34 22.05 3.67 -4.75
N PHE A 35 22.70 4.50 -3.93
CA PHE A 35 22.46 5.94 -3.90
C PHE A 35 22.71 6.61 -5.26
N GLU A 36 23.80 6.28 -5.94
CA GLU A 36 24.10 6.83 -7.27
C GLU A 36 23.07 6.42 -8.32
N LYS A 37 22.62 5.16 -8.31
CA LYS A 37 21.57 4.65 -9.19
C LYS A 37 20.25 5.39 -8.96
N HIS A 38 19.82 5.50 -7.70
CA HIS A 38 18.57 6.20 -7.36
C HIS A 38 18.63 7.70 -7.69
N ARG A 39 19.77 8.36 -7.41
CA ARG A 39 19.96 9.78 -7.76
C ARG A 39 19.80 10.04 -9.27
N ASN A 40 20.27 9.12 -10.11
CA ASN A 40 20.23 9.30 -11.56
C ASN A 40 18.90 8.87 -12.20
N TYR A 41 18.06 8.09 -11.51
CA TYR A 41 16.81 7.58 -12.08
C TYR A 41 15.86 8.72 -12.47
N HIS A 42 15.88 9.83 -11.74
CA HIS A 42 14.97 10.97 -11.93
C HIS A 42 15.70 12.24 -12.38
N GLN A 43 16.85 12.10 -13.06
CA GLN A 43 17.68 13.27 -13.42
C GLN A 43 16.94 14.28 -14.31
N ASP A 44 15.93 13.82 -15.04
CA ASP A 44 15.14 14.63 -15.99
C ASP A 44 13.80 15.08 -15.40
N TRP A 45 13.56 14.85 -14.10
CA TRP A 45 12.33 15.23 -13.42
C TRP A 45 12.50 16.54 -12.67
N GLU A 46 11.43 17.33 -12.63
CA GLU A 46 11.38 18.57 -11.86
C GLU A 46 10.52 18.36 -10.61
N PHE A 47 11.09 18.66 -9.45
CA PHE A 47 10.39 18.62 -8.16
C PHE A 47 10.13 20.05 -7.71
N TRP A 48 8.85 20.42 -7.60
CA TRP A 48 8.42 21.76 -7.20
C TRP A 48 7.81 21.71 -5.79
N SER A 49 8.43 22.38 -4.82
CA SER A 49 7.98 22.36 -3.42
C SER A 49 6.55 22.88 -3.28
N SER A 50 5.96 22.66 -2.11
CA SER A 50 4.59 23.13 -1.81
C SER A 50 4.43 24.66 -1.90
N GLU A 51 5.53 25.40 -1.77
CA GLU A 51 5.60 26.86 -1.93
C GLU A 51 5.90 27.32 -3.37
N GLY A 52 6.05 26.37 -4.32
CA GLY A 52 6.28 26.66 -5.74
C GLY A 52 7.73 26.94 -6.10
N GLU A 53 8.69 26.53 -5.26
CA GLU A 53 10.12 26.65 -5.56
C GLU A 53 10.64 25.38 -6.24
N LEU A 54 11.43 25.53 -7.31
CA LEU A 54 12.12 24.40 -7.95
C LEU A 54 13.21 23.87 -7.00
N MET A 55 13.16 22.58 -6.72
CA MET A 55 14.08 21.91 -5.81
C MET A 55 15.36 21.47 -6.51
N ASP A 56 16.46 21.44 -5.76
CA ASP A 56 17.66 20.73 -6.19
C ASP A 56 17.34 19.22 -6.13
N PRO A 57 17.49 18.45 -7.23
CA PRO A 57 17.23 17.01 -7.21
C PRO A 57 18.06 16.25 -6.17
N SER A 58 19.19 16.80 -5.71
CA SER A 58 19.99 16.19 -4.63
C SER A 58 19.39 16.33 -3.23
N ASP A 59 18.41 17.22 -3.04
CA ASP A 59 17.62 17.37 -1.82
C ASP A 59 16.38 16.45 -1.80
N VAL A 60 16.16 15.66 -2.85
CA VAL A 60 15.00 14.76 -2.98
C VAL A 60 15.46 13.31 -2.92
N VAL A 61 14.83 12.53 -2.05
CA VAL A 61 15.18 11.12 -1.82
C VAL A 61 13.94 10.25 -2.03
N CYS A 62 14.05 9.22 -2.86
CA CYS A 62 13.02 8.18 -2.97
C CYS A 62 12.90 7.48 -1.62
N ILE A 63 11.71 7.34 -1.07
CA ILE A 63 11.48 6.58 0.18
C ILE A 63 10.59 5.35 -0.04
N ALA A 64 9.85 5.31 -1.15
CA ALA A 64 9.08 4.14 -1.55
C ALA A 64 9.03 4.00 -3.07
N VAL A 65 9.18 2.77 -3.55
CA VAL A 65 9.13 2.43 -4.98
C VAL A 65 7.81 1.77 -5.35
N GLY A 66 7.30 2.15 -6.51
CA GLY A 66 6.11 1.58 -7.12
C GLY A 66 6.44 0.42 -8.05
N HIS A 67 5.54 -0.55 -8.13
CA HIS A 67 5.58 -1.66 -9.08
C HIS A 67 4.52 -1.54 -10.16
N GLU A 68 4.92 -1.57 -11.44
CA GLU A 68 4.03 -1.43 -12.62
C GLU A 68 3.30 -0.08 -12.70
N SER A 69 2.52 0.09 -13.78
CA SER A 69 1.67 1.25 -14.00
C SER A 69 0.72 1.51 -12.83
N PHE A 70 0.51 2.79 -12.55
CA PHE A 70 -0.40 3.33 -11.54
C PHE A 70 0.00 3.03 -10.09
N SER A 71 1.18 2.45 -9.86
CA SER A 71 1.77 2.35 -8.54
C SER A 71 2.13 3.72 -7.98
N ARG A 72 2.36 3.78 -6.67
CA ARG A 72 2.84 5.00 -6.01
C ARG A 72 4.32 4.93 -5.72
N GLU A 73 5.05 5.91 -6.20
CA GLU A 73 6.40 6.21 -5.77
C GLU A 73 6.36 7.42 -4.85
N LEU A 74 7.06 7.34 -3.71
CA LEU A 74 7.09 8.42 -2.72
C LEU A 74 8.47 9.03 -2.66
N TRP A 75 8.53 10.35 -2.77
CA TRP A 75 9.74 11.15 -2.80
C TRP A 75 9.71 12.15 -1.66
N LEU A 76 10.78 12.21 -0.87
CA LEU A 76 10.93 13.13 0.25
C LEU A 76 11.85 14.27 -0.16
N ASN A 77 11.33 15.51 -0.16
CA ASN A 77 12.16 16.71 -0.06
C ASN A 77 12.68 16.84 1.37
N VAL A 78 13.98 16.62 1.57
CA VAL A 78 14.58 16.67 2.91
C VAL A 78 14.74 18.09 3.44
N LYS A 79 14.73 19.10 2.56
CA LYS A 79 14.95 20.49 2.90
C LYS A 79 13.69 21.13 3.49
N ASP A 80 12.56 20.99 2.80
CA ASP A 80 11.30 21.62 3.20
C ASP A 80 10.34 20.66 3.90
N CYS A 81 10.71 19.37 4.00
CA CYS A 81 9.89 18.31 4.58
C CYS A 81 8.56 18.13 3.84
N ASP A 82 8.64 18.01 2.51
CA ASP A 82 7.52 17.71 1.62
C ASP A 82 7.60 16.30 1.05
N ILE A 83 6.45 15.67 0.82
CA ILE A 83 6.30 14.43 0.05
C ILE A 83 5.77 14.77 -1.33
N PHE A 84 6.39 14.19 -2.36
CA PHE A 84 5.82 14.06 -3.70
C PHE A 84 5.38 12.62 -3.88
N GLU A 85 4.15 12.46 -4.37
CA GLU A 85 3.63 11.17 -4.79
C GLU A 85 3.67 11.16 -6.32
N ASP A 86 4.46 10.26 -6.89
CA ASP A 86 4.46 10.00 -8.31
C ASP A 86 3.53 8.82 -8.63
N PHE A 87 2.60 9.06 -9.55
CA PHE A 87 1.72 8.04 -10.08
C PHE A 87 2.41 7.42 -11.30
N HIS A 88 3.02 6.26 -11.14
CA HIS A 88 3.86 5.67 -12.19
C HIS A 88 3.11 5.54 -13.51
N ALA A 89 3.69 6.08 -14.60
CA ALA A 89 3.06 6.22 -15.92
C ALA A 89 1.82 7.13 -15.97
N GLY A 90 1.73 8.09 -15.05
CA GLY A 90 0.79 9.21 -15.06
C GLY A 90 1.49 10.50 -14.64
N ASP A 91 0.88 11.26 -13.73
CA ASP A 91 1.39 12.57 -13.29
C ASP A 91 2.03 12.50 -11.90
N MET A 92 3.11 13.26 -11.72
CA MET A 92 3.60 13.61 -10.38
C MET A 92 2.61 14.56 -9.72
N LEU A 93 2.15 14.20 -8.52
CA LEU A 93 1.23 15.01 -7.74
C LEU A 93 1.95 16.19 -7.08
N ASN A 94 1.18 17.21 -6.72
CA ASN A 94 1.69 18.37 -5.98
C ASN A 94 2.36 17.94 -4.68
N ALA A 95 3.44 18.64 -4.32
CA ALA A 95 4.10 18.49 -3.04
C ALA A 95 3.13 18.72 -1.87
N VAL A 96 3.22 17.87 -0.85
CA VAL A 96 2.42 17.97 0.37
C VAL A 96 3.36 17.90 1.58
N PRO A 97 3.22 18.78 2.58
CA PRO A 97 4.00 18.68 3.80
C PRO A 97 3.91 17.29 4.43
N VAL A 98 5.04 16.71 4.82
CA VAL A 98 5.20 15.34 5.34
C VAL A 98 4.15 15.03 6.42
N GLY A 99 3.93 15.95 7.36
CA GLY A 99 2.94 15.75 8.43
C GLY A 99 1.49 15.66 7.92
N VAL A 100 1.14 16.44 6.91
CA VAL A 100 -0.20 16.40 6.28
C VAL A 100 -0.37 15.11 5.50
N PHE A 101 0.65 14.72 4.73
CA PHE A 101 0.63 13.48 3.94
C PHE A 101 0.42 12.24 4.82
N PHE A 102 1.24 12.06 5.87
CA PHE A 102 1.15 10.87 6.72
C PHE A 102 -0.09 10.87 7.64
N GLU A 103 -0.59 12.02 8.09
CA GLU A 103 -1.88 12.04 8.82
C GLU A 103 -3.05 11.68 7.89
N ASN A 104 -3.04 12.12 6.63
CA ASN A 104 -4.03 11.68 5.64
C ASN A 104 -3.93 10.17 5.37
N MET A 105 -2.73 9.64 5.12
CA MET A 105 -2.53 8.20 4.87
C MET A 105 -2.96 7.36 6.08
N LYS A 106 -2.63 7.79 7.29
CA LYS A 106 -3.08 7.16 8.54
C LYS A 106 -4.60 7.16 8.66
N GLU A 107 -5.26 8.24 8.28
CA GLU A 107 -6.73 8.30 8.26
C GLU A 107 -7.33 7.36 7.20
N GLN A 108 -6.73 7.30 6.01
CA GLN A 108 -7.12 6.35 4.97
C GLN A 108 -6.98 4.89 5.43
N TYR A 109 -5.91 4.55 6.16
CA TYR A 109 -5.77 3.24 6.79
C TYR A 109 -6.83 3.01 7.86
N LYS A 110 -7.01 3.93 8.81
CA LYS A 110 -8.00 3.79 9.89
C LYS A 110 -9.41 3.53 9.36
N THR A 111 -9.77 4.21 8.28
CA THR A 111 -11.08 4.09 7.62
C THR A 111 -11.14 2.96 6.59
N LEU A 112 -10.03 2.26 6.33
CA LEU A 112 -9.89 1.21 5.32
C LEU A 112 -10.22 1.70 3.90
N LYS A 113 -9.93 2.97 3.62
CA LYS A 113 -9.79 3.53 2.26
C LYS A 113 -8.49 3.04 1.61
N LEU A 114 -7.47 2.79 2.43
CA LEU A 114 -6.36 1.89 2.08
C LEU A 114 -6.54 0.61 2.88
N ILE A 115 -6.76 -0.50 2.18
CA ILE A 115 -6.90 -1.82 2.82
C ILE A 115 -5.57 -2.54 2.69
N PRO A 116 -4.81 -2.67 3.80
CA PRO A 116 -3.54 -3.39 3.74
C PRO A 116 -3.82 -4.89 3.58
N GLY A 117 -2.86 -5.66 3.07
CA GLY A 117 -2.99 -7.11 2.96
C GLY A 117 -1.64 -7.75 3.11
N ARG A 118 -1.52 -8.73 4.03
CA ARG A 118 -0.25 -9.39 4.30
C ARG A 118 0.28 -10.05 3.03
N ARG A 119 1.44 -9.59 2.55
CA ARG A 119 2.06 -9.99 1.27
C ARG A 119 1.12 -9.86 0.07
N ARG A 120 0.23 -8.87 0.11
CA ARG A 120 -0.71 -8.53 -0.95
C ARG A 120 -0.61 -7.05 -1.26
N ILE A 121 -0.93 -6.72 -2.50
CA ILE A 121 -0.99 -5.34 -2.93
C ILE A 121 -2.10 -4.64 -2.14
N THR A 122 -1.77 -3.54 -1.46
CA THR A 122 -2.75 -2.69 -0.75
C THR A 122 -3.85 -2.24 -1.70
N ILE A 123 -5.11 -2.34 -1.29
CA ILE A 123 -6.25 -1.92 -2.12
C ILE A 123 -6.55 -0.44 -1.87
N GLU A 124 -6.74 0.33 -2.95
CA GLU A 124 -7.34 1.66 -2.89
C GLU A 124 -8.86 1.56 -3.02
N ALA A 125 -9.56 1.84 -1.93
CA ALA A 125 -11.01 1.66 -1.80
C ALA A 125 -11.75 2.99 -1.53
N GLU A 126 -11.13 4.14 -1.83
CA GLU A 126 -11.72 5.49 -1.66
C GLU A 126 -13.07 5.62 -2.37
N LYS A 127 -13.22 5.01 -3.55
CA LYS A 127 -14.43 5.10 -4.37
C LYS A 127 -15.52 4.09 -3.99
N VAL A 128 -15.23 3.14 -3.10
CA VAL A 128 -16.18 2.11 -2.67
C VAL A 128 -16.96 2.63 -1.46
N PRO A 129 -18.28 2.92 -1.59
CA PRO A 129 -19.09 3.43 -0.50
C PRO A 129 -19.19 2.39 0.62
N GLU A 130 -19.30 2.85 1.87
CA GLU A 130 -19.55 1.98 3.03
C GLU A 130 -20.86 1.21 2.86
N HIS A 131 -20.85 -0.05 3.30
CA HIS A 131 -22.02 -0.91 3.27
C HIS A 131 -22.69 -0.98 4.64
N ASP A 132 -23.99 -0.74 4.68
CA ASP A 132 -24.78 -0.87 5.89
C ASP A 132 -25.20 -2.33 6.14
N GLY A 133 -24.87 -2.85 7.32
CA GLY A 133 -25.28 -4.18 7.74
C GLY A 133 -24.24 -5.27 7.49
N ARG A 134 -24.58 -6.48 7.95
CA ARG A 134 -23.68 -7.63 7.93
C ARG A 134 -23.68 -8.28 6.55
N ILE A 135 -22.50 -8.45 5.99
CA ILE A 135 -22.29 -9.24 4.78
C ILE A 135 -21.94 -10.66 5.20
N THR A 136 -22.62 -11.65 4.64
CA THR A 136 -22.32 -13.07 4.86
C THR A 136 -21.32 -13.57 3.82
N GLU A 137 -20.51 -14.56 4.20
CA GLU A 137 -19.59 -15.22 3.27
C GLU A 137 -20.32 -15.79 2.04
N LYS A 138 -21.55 -16.29 2.23
CA LYS A 138 -22.38 -16.85 1.15
C LYS A 138 -22.80 -15.79 0.13
N GLU A 139 -23.12 -14.57 0.56
CA GLU A 139 -23.46 -13.48 -0.35
C GLU A 139 -22.28 -13.11 -1.24
N VAL A 140 -21.08 -13.03 -0.66
CA VAL A 140 -19.86 -12.64 -1.37
C VAL A 140 -19.35 -13.73 -2.29
N THR A 141 -19.37 -14.98 -1.83
CA THR A 141 -18.93 -16.15 -2.61
C THR A 141 -19.93 -16.53 -3.70
N GLY A 142 -21.20 -16.16 -3.55
CA GLY A 142 -22.27 -16.40 -4.53
C GLY A 142 -22.28 -15.45 -5.73
N GLN A 143 -21.42 -14.42 -5.74
CA GLN A 143 -21.27 -13.50 -6.88
C GLN A 143 -20.76 -14.22 -8.13
N THR A 144 -21.13 -13.71 -9.30
CA THR A 144 -20.73 -14.29 -10.61
C THR A 144 -19.64 -13.48 -11.30
N GLU A 145 -19.50 -12.23 -10.90
CA GLU A 145 -18.54 -11.25 -11.37
C GLU A 145 -17.14 -11.62 -10.92
N GLU A 146 -16.11 -11.14 -11.62
CA GLU A 146 -14.73 -11.29 -11.18
C GLU A 146 -14.52 -10.68 -9.78
N TRP A 147 -13.53 -11.18 -9.04
CA TRP A 147 -13.20 -10.63 -7.74
C TRP A 147 -12.83 -9.14 -7.83
N GLY A 148 -13.18 -8.39 -6.79
CA GLY A 148 -12.89 -6.95 -6.69
C GLY A 148 -14.14 -6.09 -6.87
N THR A 149 -15.33 -6.67 -6.73
CA THR A 149 -16.58 -5.89 -6.64
C THR A 149 -16.61 -5.09 -5.34
N ASP A 150 -17.48 -4.08 -5.29
CA ASP A 150 -17.73 -3.32 -4.05
C ASP A 150 -18.07 -4.24 -2.87
N LEU A 151 -18.78 -5.35 -3.10
CA LEU A 151 -19.13 -6.31 -2.07
C LEU A 151 -17.92 -7.10 -1.56
N ASP A 152 -16.98 -7.47 -2.43
CA ASP A 152 -15.71 -8.10 -2.04
C ASP A 152 -14.88 -7.16 -1.15
N ILE A 153 -14.77 -5.89 -1.56
CA ILE A 153 -14.05 -4.86 -0.82
C ILE A 153 -14.69 -4.62 0.56
N GLN A 154 -16.02 -4.55 0.61
CA GLN A 154 -16.75 -4.37 1.86
C GLN A 154 -16.63 -5.57 2.79
N TYR A 155 -16.60 -6.78 2.24
CA TYR A 155 -16.36 -7.97 3.05
C TYR A 155 -14.94 -8.02 3.62
N ALA A 156 -13.93 -7.61 2.85
CA ALA A 156 -12.57 -7.45 3.37
C ALA A 156 -12.53 -6.43 4.53
N ARG A 157 -13.17 -5.26 4.37
CA ARG A 157 -13.31 -4.27 5.45
C ARG A 157 -13.97 -4.86 6.69
N GLN A 158 -15.04 -5.62 6.51
CA GLN A 158 -15.75 -6.28 7.60
C GLN A 158 -14.85 -7.26 8.36
N ILE A 159 -14.07 -8.09 7.65
CA ILE A 159 -13.11 -9.02 8.30
C ILE A 159 -12.13 -8.23 9.16
N TYR A 160 -11.54 -7.15 8.65
CA TYR A 160 -10.61 -6.33 9.42
C TYR A 160 -11.26 -5.72 10.68
N ARG A 161 -12.49 -5.20 10.55
CA ARG A 161 -13.25 -4.63 11.67
C ARG A 161 -13.63 -5.68 12.72
N ASP A 162 -14.05 -6.87 12.30
CA ASP A 162 -14.35 -8.00 13.19
C ASP A 162 -13.14 -8.43 14.01
N HIS A 163 -11.94 -8.25 13.45
CA HIS A 163 -10.67 -8.53 14.11
C HIS A 163 -10.06 -7.30 14.78
N GLY A 164 -10.86 -6.26 15.06
CA GLY A 164 -10.48 -5.16 15.95
C GLY A 164 -9.86 -3.94 15.29
N TRP A 165 -9.88 -3.82 13.96
CA TRP A 165 -9.41 -2.62 13.26
C TRP A 165 -10.22 -1.36 13.64
N PRO A 166 -9.60 -0.18 13.82
CA PRO A 166 -8.15 0.08 13.81
C PRO A 166 -7.48 -0.03 15.20
N GLY A 167 -8.25 -0.32 16.26
CA GLY A 167 -7.79 -0.19 17.65
C GLY A 167 -7.08 -1.43 18.19
N SER A 168 -7.85 -2.50 18.42
CA SER A 168 -7.37 -3.76 19.01
C SER A 168 -7.09 -4.82 17.94
N PHE A 169 -6.49 -4.39 16.83
CA PHE A 169 -6.38 -5.22 15.64
C PHE A 169 -5.47 -6.44 15.85
N ASP A 170 -5.98 -7.62 15.48
CA ASP A 170 -5.23 -8.87 15.45
C ASP A 170 -4.89 -9.22 13.99
N LEU A 171 -3.66 -8.87 13.59
CA LEU A 171 -3.16 -9.04 12.22
C LEU A 171 -3.16 -10.51 11.77
N GLU A 172 -2.73 -11.42 12.64
CA GLU A 172 -2.52 -12.82 12.27
C GLU A 172 -3.87 -13.48 11.97
N THR A 173 -4.83 -13.34 12.90
CA THR A 173 -6.18 -13.91 12.72
C THR A 173 -6.96 -13.25 11.58
N ALA A 174 -6.84 -11.93 11.40
CA ALA A 174 -7.44 -11.25 10.26
C ALA A 174 -6.86 -11.74 8.92
N SER A 175 -5.54 -11.93 8.86
CA SER A 175 -4.86 -12.44 7.66
C SER A 175 -5.27 -13.87 7.34
N GLU A 176 -5.37 -14.74 8.35
CA GLU A 176 -5.88 -16.10 8.21
C GLU A 176 -7.33 -16.12 7.71
N ALA A 177 -8.19 -15.25 8.23
CA ALA A 177 -9.58 -15.12 7.79
C ALA A 177 -9.68 -14.68 6.32
N ILE A 178 -8.86 -13.73 5.89
CA ILE A 178 -8.75 -13.32 4.48
C ILE A 178 -8.24 -14.47 3.61
N ASP A 179 -7.16 -15.13 4.01
CA ASP A 179 -6.60 -16.24 3.22
C ASP A 179 -7.60 -17.39 3.08
N LYS A 180 -8.31 -17.76 4.15
CA LYS A 180 -9.36 -18.78 4.11
C LYS A 180 -10.53 -18.39 3.20
N TRP A 181 -10.93 -17.13 3.20
CA TRP A 181 -11.99 -16.64 2.30
C TRP A 181 -11.54 -16.67 0.83
N LEU A 182 -10.26 -16.36 0.56
CA LEU A 182 -9.71 -16.33 -0.79
C LEU A 182 -9.23 -17.70 -1.31
N GLU A 183 -8.96 -18.68 -0.44
CA GLU A 183 -8.47 -20.02 -0.81
C GLU A 183 -9.38 -20.77 -1.81
N PRO A 184 -10.72 -20.80 -1.64
CA PRO A 184 -11.64 -21.40 -2.61
C PRO A 184 -11.66 -20.68 -3.97
N LEU A 185 -11.10 -19.48 -4.06
CA LEU A 185 -11.06 -18.65 -5.25
C LEU A 185 -9.74 -18.82 -6.05
N GLY A 186 -8.94 -19.86 -5.76
CA GLY A 186 -7.84 -20.32 -6.63
C GLY A 186 -6.48 -19.65 -6.34
N GLY A 187 -5.46 -20.48 -6.08
CA GLY A 187 -4.12 -20.08 -5.63
C GLY A 187 -2.99 -20.13 -6.68
N GLY A 188 -3.26 -20.16 -7.98
CA GLY A 188 -2.17 -20.13 -8.97
C GLY A 188 -2.62 -20.08 -10.42
N LEU A 189 -1.99 -19.18 -11.19
CA LEU A 189 -1.91 -19.00 -12.67
C LEU A 189 -3.18 -19.21 -13.55
N GLY A 190 -4.31 -19.66 -13.00
CA GLY A 190 -5.52 -20.02 -13.73
C GLY A 190 -6.83 -19.58 -13.06
N GLY A 191 -6.75 -18.81 -11.97
CA GLY A 191 -7.91 -18.25 -11.26
C GLY A 191 -8.83 -19.30 -10.61
N GLY A 192 -9.69 -18.86 -9.70
CA GLY A 192 -10.81 -19.66 -9.20
C GLY A 192 -12.08 -19.43 -10.02
N PRO A 193 -13.26 -19.80 -9.48
CA PRO A 193 -14.54 -19.62 -10.18
C PRO A 193 -14.83 -18.18 -10.60
N ARG A 194 -14.22 -17.20 -9.90
CA ARG A 194 -14.36 -15.76 -10.13
C ARG A 194 -13.05 -15.10 -10.61
N GLY A 195 -12.17 -15.85 -11.29
CA GLY A 195 -10.94 -15.29 -11.87
C GLY A 195 -9.78 -15.12 -10.88
N LEU A 196 -8.95 -14.10 -11.10
CA LEU A 196 -7.83 -13.78 -10.20
C LEU A 196 -8.36 -13.09 -8.94
N THR A 197 -7.84 -13.49 -7.78
CA THR A 197 -8.24 -12.94 -6.48
C THR A 197 -7.39 -11.73 -6.09
N TRP A 198 -7.58 -11.23 -4.87
CA TRP A 198 -6.71 -10.21 -4.28
C TRP A 198 -5.24 -10.55 -4.50
N GLN A 199 -4.63 -9.77 -5.40
CA GLN A 199 -3.31 -10.00 -5.93
C GLN A 199 -2.26 -10.07 -4.81
N ARG A 200 -1.57 -11.21 -4.75
CA ARG A 200 -0.36 -11.38 -3.94
C ARG A 200 0.79 -10.59 -4.55
N SER A 201 1.74 -10.22 -3.70
CA SER A 201 3.01 -9.69 -4.16
C SER A 201 3.65 -10.64 -5.18
N PRO A 202 4.15 -10.14 -6.33
CA PRO A 202 4.99 -10.94 -7.21
C PRO A 202 6.23 -11.44 -6.45
N SER A 203 6.61 -12.70 -6.66
CA SER A 203 7.70 -13.32 -5.91
C SER A 203 9.05 -12.62 -6.17
N ASP A 204 9.28 -12.22 -7.42
CA ASP A 204 10.45 -11.44 -7.80
C ASP A 204 10.47 -10.06 -7.13
N TRP A 205 9.30 -9.43 -6.94
CA TRP A 205 9.18 -8.16 -6.23
C TRP A 205 9.47 -8.25 -4.72
N ASP A 206 9.13 -9.38 -4.09
CA ASP A 206 9.46 -9.68 -2.68
C ASP A 206 10.94 -10.03 -2.47
N GLU A 207 11.55 -10.72 -3.44
CA GLU A 207 12.96 -11.14 -3.38
C GLU A 207 13.92 -10.02 -3.81
N THR A 208 13.44 -9.05 -4.57
CA THR A 208 14.26 -7.91 -5.01
C THR A 208 14.48 -6.97 -3.83
N ARG A 209 15.75 -6.81 -3.47
CA ARG A 209 16.19 -5.71 -2.62
C ARG A 209 16.09 -4.45 -3.49
N TRP A 210 15.08 -3.62 -3.24
CA TRP A 210 14.94 -2.33 -3.89
C TRP A 210 16.01 -1.40 -3.29
N THR A 211 17.19 -1.43 -3.91
CA THR A 211 18.36 -0.57 -3.70
C THR A 211 18.84 0.01 -5.03
#